data_AF-A0A432PUE8-F1
#
_entry.id   AF-A0A432PUE8-F1
#
_cell.length_a   1.000
_cell.length_b   1.000
_cell.length_c   1.000
_cell.angle_alpha   90.00
_cell.angle_beta   90.00
_cell.angle_gamma   90.00
#
_symmetry.space_group_name_H-M   'P 1'
#
loop_
_entity.id
_entity.type
_entity.pdbx_description
1 polymer ?
#
loop_
_entity_poly.entity_id
_entity_poly.type
_entity_poly.pdbx_seq_one_letter_code
_entity_poly.pdbx_strand_id
1 'polypeptide(L)'
;METLEEVAKFTEEYLKPYCKKLEVKKELNKYLFFCGNYLLGSTVQMEEDRVATTVYSAKAGDKILREFLKAVKEKFNGKVKEQGIKMSHALNEDFYYAYNHIEV
;
A
#
# COMPACT_ATOMS: atom_id res chain seq x y z
N MET A 1 12.20 11.11 -5.84
CA MET A 1 12.83 10.18 -4.86
C MET A 1 12.34 10.43 -3.43
N GLU A 2 12.28 11.68 -2.98
CA GLU A 2 11.77 12.07 -1.64
C GLU A 2 10.32 11.63 -1.39
N THR A 3 9.46 11.73 -2.41
CA THR A 3 8.03 11.37 -2.29
C THR A 3 7.76 9.87 -2.28
N LEU A 4 8.60 9.04 -2.92
CA LEU A 4 8.51 7.58 -2.81
C LEU A 4 8.74 7.14 -1.36
N GLU A 5 9.79 7.70 -0.73
CA GLU A 5 10.13 7.39 0.65
C GLU A 5 9.07 7.92 1.63
N GLU A 6 8.48 9.08 1.37
CA GLU A 6 7.37 9.61 2.17
C GLU A 6 6.15 8.69 2.14
N VAL A 7 5.69 8.29 0.94
CA VAL A 7 4.54 7.38 0.80
C VAL A 7 4.86 6.01 1.39
N ALA A 8 6.09 5.53 1.24
CA ALA A 8 6.53 4.26 1.82
C ALA A 8 6.53 4.32 3.36
N LYS A 9 7.08 5.39 3.98
CA LYS A 9 7.05 5.58 5.44
C LYS A 9 5.63 5.65 5.97
N PHE A 10 4.76 6.40 5.31
CA PHE A 10 3.35 6.46 5.68
C PHE A 10 2.69 5.06 5.64
N THR A 11 2.95 4.31 4.58
CA THR A 11 2.40 2.95 4.41
C THR A 11 2.96 2.00 5.49
N GLU A 12 4.24 2.11 5.81
CA GLU A 12 4.89 1.35 6.89
C GLU A 12 4.23 1.63 8.25
N GLU A 13 4.07 2.92 8.59
CA GLU A 13 3.44 3.36 9.85
C GLU A 13 2.00 2.87 9.94
N TYR A 14 1.26 2.94 8.84
CA TYR A 14 -0.09 2.40 8.76
C TYR A 14 -0.14 0.89 9.03
N LEU A 15 0.85 0.12 8.57
CA LEU A 15 0.89 -1.34 8.70
C LEU A 15 1.43 -1.85 10.05
N LYS A 16 2.23 -1.04 10.78
CA LYS A 16 2.81 -1.43 12.08
C LYS A 16 1.81 -1.98 13.10
N PRO A 17 0.60 -1.40 13.29
CA PRO A 17 -0.40 -1.94 14.20
C PRO A 17 -0.94 -3.33 13.79
N TYR A 18 -0.89 -3.65 12.50
CA TYR A 18 -1.43 -4.89 11.93
C TYR A 18 -0.40 -6.03 11.88
N CYS A 19 0.90 -5.72 11.97
CA CYS A 19 1.96 -6.71 12.07
C CYS A 19 3.09 -6.27 13.00
N LYS A 20 3.20 -6.93 14.17
CA LYS A 20 4.27 -6.66 15.15
C LYS A 20 5.69 -6.97 14.63
N LYS A 21 5.80 -7.83 13.62
CA LYS A 21 7.07 -8.23 12.98
C LYS A 21 7.08 -7.76 11.52
N LEU A 22 6.67 -6.52 11.28
CA LEU A 22 6.66 -5.94 9.94
C LEU A 22 8.10 -5.82 9.43
N GLU A 23 8.39 -6.45 8.30
CA GLU A 23 9.67 -6.39 7.61
C GLU A 23 9.55 -5.50 6.37
N VAL A 24 10.51 -4.59 6.18
CA VAL A 24 10.54 -3.68 5.02
C VAL A 24 11.71 -4.06 4.13
N LYS A 25 11.45 -4.35 2.86
CA LYS A 25 12.47 -4.53 1.83
C LYS A 25 12.44 -3.35 0.87
N LYS A 26 13.57 -2.65 0.77
CA LYS A 26 13.77 -1.56 -0.18
C LYS A 26 14.50 -2.08 -1.41
N GLU A 27 13.92 -1.82 -2.57
CA GLU A 27 14.52 -2.02 -3.89
C GLU A 27 14.62 -0.67 -4.62
N LEU A 28 15.28 -0.64 -5.79
CA LEU A 28 15.61 0.59 -6.55
C LEU A 28 14.44 1.59 -6.68
N ASN A 29 13.24 1.10 -6.97
CA ASN A 29 12.05 1.92 -7.23
C ASN A 29 10.82 1.51 -6.40
N LYS A 30 10.99 0.69 -5.35
CA LYS A 30 9.86 0.20 -4.55
C LYS A 30 10.24 -0.19 -3.13
N TYR A 31 9.23 -0.19 -2.28
CA TYR A 31 9.24 -0.70 -0.92
C TYR A 31 8.21 -1.82 -0.81
N LEU A 32 8.61 -2.94 -0.23
CA LEU A 32 7.75 -4.09 0.01
C LEU A 32 7.63 -4.32 1.51
N PHE A 33 6.41 -4.50 2.00
CA PHE A 33 6.10 -4.67 3.41
C PHE A 33 5.62 -6.09 3.66
N PHE A 34 6.35 -6.85 4.46
CA PHE A 34 6.06 -8.26 4.75
C PHE A 34 5.69 -8.47 6.20
N CYS A 35 4.75 -9.40 6.44
CA CYS A 35 4.49 -9.95 7.77
C CYS A 35 4.84 -11.45 7.75
N GLY A 36 6.05 -11.77 8.18
CA GLY A 36 6.63 -13.09 7.92
C GLY A 36 6.77 -13.34 6.42
N ASN A 37 6.19 -14.42 5.90
CA ASN A 37 6.28 -14.78 4.48
C ASN A 37 5.19 -14.14 3.59
N TYR A 38 4.33 -13.29 4.16
CA TYR A 38 3.20 -12.69 3.44
C TYR A 38 3.47 -11.24 3.09
N LEU A 39 3.28 -10.87 1.81
CA LEU A 39 3.32 -9.47 1.38
C LEU A 39 2.03 -8.78 1.86
N LEU A 40 2.18 -7.80 2.74
CA LEU A 40 1.08 -7.06 3.37
C LEU A 40 0.82 -5.70 2.68
N GLY A 41 1.83 -5.15 2.03
CA GLY A 41 1.67 -3.96 1.21
C GLY A 41 2.87 -3.71 0.30
N SER A 42 2.72 -2.76 -0.61
CA SER A 42 3.85 -2.28 -1.42
C SER A 42 3.69 -0.81 -1.78
N THR A 43 4.80 -0.11 -1.95
CA THR A 43 4.85 1.24 -2.50
C THR A 43 5.84 1.25 -3.67
N VAL A 44 5.42 1.71 -4.84
CA VAL A 44 6.21 1.62 -6.09
C VAL A 44 6.19 2.97 -6.79
N GLN A 45 7.35 3.43 -7.25
CA GLN A 45 7.43 4.53 -8.22
C GLN A 45 7.05 3.97 -9.60
N MET A 46 5.96 4.47 -10.18
CA MET A 46 5.49 4.01 -11.50
C MET A 46 6.11 4.81 -12.65
N GLU A 47 6.08 6.14 -12.52
CA GLU A 47 6.57 7.14 -13.49
C GLU A 47 7.37 8.21 -12.72
N GLU A 48 7.91 9.26 -13.35
CA GLU A 48 8.66 10.31 -12.62
C GLU A 48 7.77 11.07 -11.61
N ASP A 49 6.49 11.21 -11.91
CA ASP A 49 5.50 12.03 -11.19
C ASP A 49 4.44 11.19 -10.46
N ARG A 50 4.62 9.86 -10.36
CA ARG A 50 3.59 8.98 -9.77
C ARG A 50 4.13 7.88 -8.88
N VAL A 51 3.54 7.79 -7.69
CA VAL A 51 3.74 6.71 -6.73
C VAL A 51 2.44 5.94 -6.54
N ALA A 52 2.51 4.61 -6.66
CA ALA A 52 1.44 3.71 -6.27
C ALA A 52 1.70 3.14 -4.88
N THR A 53 0.68 3.07 -4.02
CA THR A 53 0.78 2.34 -2.75
C THR A 53 -0.43 1.44 -2.52
N THR A 54 -0.16 0.26 -1.95
CA THR A 54 -1.13 -0.83 -1.79
C THR A 54 -1.05 -1.48 -0.42
N VAL A 55 -2.20 -1.94 0.07
CA VAL A 55 -2.34 -2.82 1.23
C VAL A 55 -3.22 -4.01 0.85
N TYR A 56 -2.78 -5.21 1.20
CA TYR A 56 -3.43 -6.48 0.87
C TYR A 56 -4.20 -7.07 2.06
N SER A 57 -5.29 -7.78 1.79
CA SER A 57 -6.02 -8.62 2.75
C SER A 57 -6.69 -9.81 2.04
N ALA A 58 -6.77 -10.95 2.71
CA ALA A 58 -7.52 -12.11 2.22
C ALA A 58 -9.05 -11.94 2.34
N LYS A 59 -9.56 -10.83 2.92
CA LYS A 59 -10.98 -10.64 3.22
C LYS A 59 -11.57 -9.45 2.47
N ALA A 60 -12.62 -9.71 1.68
CA ALA A 60 -13.36 -8.71 0.89
C ALA A 60 -13.86 -7.49 1.69
N GLY A 61 -14.16 -7.70 2.97
CA GLY A 61 -14.74 -6.70 3.85
C GLY A 61 -13.78 -6.08 4.85
N ASP A 62 -12.49 -6.40 4.79
CA ASP A 62 -11.54 -6.02 5.83
C ASP A 62 -11.48 -4.49 6.02
N LYS A 63 -11.55 -4.06 7.27
CA LYS A 63 -11.51 -2.64 7.61
C LYS A 63 -10.16 -2.02 7.25
N ILE A 64 -9.08 -2.80 7.29
CA ILE A 64 -7.74 -2.32 6.91
C ILE A 64 -7.74 -1.70 5.50
N LEU A 65 -8.50 -2.26 4.56
CA LEU A 65 -8.52 -1.75 3.19
C LEU A 65 -9.22 -0.39 3.10
N ARG A 66 -10.39 -0.26 3.73
CA ARG A 66 -11.18 0.99 3.70
C ARG A 66 -10.51 2.10 4.51
N GLU A 67 -9.99 1.77 5.69
CA GLU A 67 -9.28 2.72 6.53
C GLU A 67 -7.97 3.17 5.88
N PHE A 68 -7.29 2.29 5.12
CA PHE A 68 -6.10 2.69 4.37
C PHE A 68 -6.42 3.74 3.30
N LEU A 69 -7.46 3.53 2.48
CA LEU A 69 -7.90 4.52 1.48
C LEU A 69 -8.25 5.87 2.12
N LYS A 70 -8.93 5.84 3.27
CA LYS A 70 -9.26 7.06 4.01
C LYS A 70 -8.00 7.76 4.50
N ALA A 71 -7.09 7.04 5.16
CA ALA A 71 -5.87 7.59 5.71
C ALA A 71 -4.96 8.17 4.61
N VAL A 72 -4.84 7.50 3.45
CA VAL A 72 -4.09 8.02 2.29
C VAL A 72 -4.71 9.32 1.78
N LYS A 73 -6.02 9.36 1.61
CA LYS A 73 -6.72 10.57 1.14
C LYS A 73 -6.57 11.75 2.08
N GLU A 74 -6.58 11.51 3.39
CA GLU A 74 -6.38 12.54 4.41
C GLU A 74 -4.93 13.06 4.41
N LYS A 75 -3.94 12.15 4.33
CA LYS A 75 -2.52 12.50 4.35
C LYS A 75 -2.05 13.21 3.08
N PHE A 76 -2.46 12.70 1.91
CA PHE A 76 -2.02 13.15 0.59
C PHE A 76 -3.14 13.91 -0.15
N ASN A 77 -3.96 14.64 0.59
CA ASN A 77 -5.11 15.36 0.05
C ASN A 77 -4.72 16.20 -1.19
N GLY A 78 -5.54 16.15 -2.23
CA GLY A 78 -5.29 16.82 -3.52
C GLY A 78 -4.26 16.13 -4.44
N LYS A 79 -3.44 15.21 -3.94
CA LYS A 79 -2.46 14.44 -4.74
C LYS A 79 -2.96 13.05 -5.16
N VAL A 80 -3.99 12.51 -4.50
CA VAL A 80 -4.56 11.21 -4.87
C VAL A 80 -5.37 11.33 -6.17
N LYS A 81 -4.88 10.72 -7.25
CA LYS A 81 -5.54 10.73 -8.58
C LYS A 81 -6.54 9.60 -8.73
N GLU A 82 -6.24 8.45 -8.17
CA GLU A 82 -7.06 7.26 -8.25
C GLU A 82 -6.89 6.44 -6.97
N GLN A 83 -7.99 5.89 -6.45
CA GLN A 83 -7.92 4.95 -5.36
C GLN A 83 -9.13 4.02 -5.36
N GLY A 84 -8.98 2.82 -4.80
CA GLY A 84 -10.10 1.88 -4.67
C GLY A 84 -9.70 0.55 -4.07
N ILE A 85 -10.66 -0.38 -4.01
CA ILE A 85 -10.41 -1.77 -3.63
C ILE A 85 -10.64 -2.65 -4.86
N LYS A 86 -9.68 -3.53 -5.16
CA LYS A 86 -9.78 -4.53 -6.22
C LYS A 86 -9.60 -5.92 -5.63
N MET A 87 -10.19 -6.90 -6.29
CA MET A 87 -9.93 -8.31 -6.06
C MET A 87 -8.93 -8.78 -7.10
N SER A 88 -8.03 -9.68 -6.71
CA SER A 88 -7.12 -10.39 -7.59
C SER A 88 -7.09 -11.86 -7.20
N HIS A 89 -6.73 -12.69 -8.17
CA HIS A 89 -6.67 -14.15 -8.02
C HIS A 89 -5.22 -14.58 -8.10
N ALA A 90 -4.73 -15.31 -7.10
CA ALA A 90 -3.43 -15.97 -7.14
C ALA A 90 -3.62 -17.47 -6.88
N LEU A 91 -3.30 -18.30 -7.88
CA LEU A 91 -3.04 -19.75 -7.78
C LEU A 91 -4.05 -20.62 -6.99
N ASN A 92 -5.25 -20.11 -6.63
CA ASN A 92 -6.43 -20.74 -5.98
C ASN A 92 -7.02 -19.90 -4.81
N GLU A 93 -6.51 -18.71 -4.53
CA GLU A 93 -7.05 -17.83 -3.48
C GLU A 93 -7.38 -16.43 -4.00
N ASP A 94 -8.53 -15.92 -3.57
CA ASP A 94 -8.93 -14.53 -3.77
C ASP A 94 -8.25 -13.67 -2.72
N PHE A 95 -7.61 -12.59 -3.16
CA PHE A 95 -7.14 -11.55 -2.27
C PHE A 95 -7.61 -10.19 -2.74
N TYR A 96 -7.75 -9.29 -1.78
CA TYR A 96 -8.27 -7.96 -1.96
C TYR A 96 -7.18 -6.97 -1.63
N TYR A 97 -7.13 -5.89 -2.37
CA TYR A 97 -6.15 -4.85 -2.12
C TYR A 97 -6.74 -3.48 -2.32
N ALA A 98 -6.43 -2.61 -1.37
CA ALA A 98 -6.62 -1.18 -1.51
C ALA A 98 -5.43 -0.65 -2.31
N TYR A 99 -5.69 0.10 -3.38
CA TYR A 99 -4.66 0.76 -4.18
C TYR A 99 -4.89 2.26 -4.20
N ASN A 100 -3.80 3.01 -4.28
CA ASN A 100 -3.79 4.46 -4.39
C ASN A 100 -2.71 4.88 -5.38
N HIS A 101 -3.05 5.78 -6.31
CA HIS A 101 -2.11 6.46 -7.20
C HIS A 101 -2.00 7.92 -6.75
N ILE A 102 -0.79 8.31 -6.36
CA ILE A 102 -0.47 9.61 -5.78
C ILE A 102 0.46 10.33 -6.75
N GLU A 103 0.04 11.52 -7.19
CA GLU A 103 0.88 12.44 -7.95
C GLU A 103 1.94 13.05 -7.03
N VAL A 104 3.19 13.09 -7.49
CA VAL A 104 4.34 13.49 -6.68
C VAL A 104 5.07 14.70 -7.20
#